data_AF-A0A0N0ZC12-F1
#
_entry.id   AF-A0A0N0ZC12-F1
#
_cell.length_a   1.000
_cell.length_b   1.000
_cell.length_c   1.000
_cell.angle_alpha   90.00
_cell.angle_beta   90.00
_cell.angle_gamma   90.00
#
_symmetry.space_group_name_H-M   'P 1'
#
loop_
_entity.id
_entity.type
_entity.pdbx_description
1 polymer ?
#
loop_
_entity_poly.entity_id
_entity_poly.type
_entity_poly.pdbx_seq_one_letter_code
_entity_poly.pdbx_strand_id
1 'polypeptide(L)'
;MNNNNPKFLTFILTLSLLFTLTSCSNVRWKHPTPSDDIILTMASQIQGAENIDGKPFPLEYTVEVLKHKAVDANTQGFKIVALAPDNELIIAGYDTSLALIGLRSEPDFNHYAIPNPDNIQGFFYTYHGTLKSIRYAVPHMIKDSDTKSDLVLYSQPLTDFNVTLIYKDGSQYPFKLHSSPVSRGIIGRYKNYSNSFDGVFSVIYNYRAEKFSLYGPRNN
;
A
#
# COMPACT_ATOMS: atom_id res chain seq x y z
N MET A 1 -50.96 43.22 -17.44
CA MET A 1 -50.13 43.82 -16.37
C MET A 1 -49.17 42.76 -15.88
N ASN A 2 -47.89 42.86 -16.25
CA ASN A 2 -46.85 41.90 -15.87
C ASN A 2 -46.43 42.16 -14.42
N ASN A 3 -46.83 41.28 -13.51
CA ASN A 3 -46.47 41.37 -12.10
C ASN A 3 -45.12 40.67 -11.86
N ASN A 4 -44.04 41.26 -12.41
CA ASN A 4 -42.67 40.82 -12.12
C ASN A 4 -42.28 41.32 -10.73
N ASN A 5 -42.72 40.63 -9.68
CA ASN A 5 -42.29 40.92 -8.32
C ASN A 5 -40.89 40.33 -8.12
N PRO A 6 -39.82 41.15 -8.06
CA PRO A 6 -38.45 40.66 -8.05
C PRO A 6 -38.18 39.73 -6.86
N LYS A 7 -38.89 39.92 -5.74
CA LYS A 7 -38.79 39.06 -4.55
C LYS A 7 -39.28 37.63 -4.80
N PHE A 8 -40.27 37.45 -5.67
CA PHE A 8 -40.78 36.13 -6.05
C PHE A 8 -39.81 35.40 -6.98
N LEU A 9 -39.17 36.13 -7.90
CA LEU A 9 -38.14 35.60 -8.78
C LEU A 9 -36.90 35.19 -7.98
N THR A 10 -36.47 36.02 -7.02
CA THR A 10 -35.37 35.67 -6.11
C THR A 10 -35.72 34.46 -5.27
N PHE A 11 -36.92 34.38 -4.69
CA PHE A 11 -37.36 33.23 -3.91
C PHE A 11 -37.36 31.92 -4.70
N ILE A 12 -37.83 31.94 -5.95
CA ILE A 12 -37.78 30.78 -6.85
C ILE A 12 -36.32 30.41 -7.14
N LEU A 13 -35.45 31.38 -7.41
CA LEU A 13 -34.03 31.12 -7.69
C LEU A 13 -33.31 30.50 -6.48
N THR A 14 -33.56 31.00 -5.27
CA THR A 14 -32.97 30.43 -4.04
C THR A 14 -33.51 29.02 -3.78
N LEU A 15 -34.81 28.80 -3.99
CA LEU A 15 -35.43 27.49 -3.81
C LEU A 15 -34.91 26.48 -4.85
N SER A 16 -34.76 26.89 -6.11
CA SER A 16 -34.15 26.07 -7.16
C SER A 16 -32.67 25.75 -6.86
N LEU A 17 -31.90 26.69 -6.30
CA LEU A 17 -30.51 26.44 -5.88
C LEU A 17 -30.43 25.45 -4.71
N LEU A 18 -31.38 25.50 -3.77
CA LEU A 18 -31.50 24.50 -2.70
C LEU A 18 -31.87 23.12 -3.27
N PHE A 19 -32.77 23.05 -4.26
CA PHE A 19 -33.16 21.78 -4.89
C PHE A 19 -32.07 21.20 -5.79
N THR A 20 -31.23 22.00 -6.46
CA THR A 20 -30.05 21.49 -7.20
C THR A 20 -28.95 20.98 -6.27
N LEU A 21 -28.85 21.52 -5.04
CA LEU A 21 -27.95 20.98 -4.02
C LEU A 21 -28.48 19.67 -3.40
N THR A 22 -29.80 19.43 -3.37
CA THR A 22 -30.39 18.19 -2.84
C THR A 22 -30.61 17.09 -3.89
N SER A 23 -30.59 17.42 -5.19
CA SER A 23 -30.80 16.45 -6.28
C SER A 23 -29.52 15.69 -6.69
N CYS A 24 -28.40 15.93 -6.02
CA CYS A 24 -27.29 14.99 -5.93
C CYS A 24 -27.46 14.08 -4.69
N SER A 25 -28.57 13.35 -4.61
CA SER A 25 -28.96 12.53 -3.43
C SER A 25 -28.10 11.29 -3.17
N ASN A 26 -26.98 11.11 -3.88
CA ASN A 26 -25.98 10.07 -3.62
C ASN A 26 -24.61 10.62 -3.16
N VAL A 27 -24.52 11.90 -2.78
CA VAL A 27 -23.30 12.41 -2.15
C VAL A 27 -23.25 11.91 -0.70
N ARG A 28 -22.58 10.78 -0.51
CA ARG A 28 -22.32 10.23 0.82
C ARG A 28 -21.40 11.19 1.58
N TRP A 29 -21.93 11.88 2.58
CA TRP A 29 -21.20 12.88 3.38
C TRP A 29 -19.99 12.32 4.15
N LYS A 30 -19.98 11.01 4.38
CA LYS A 30 -18.87 10.29 5.02
C LYS A 30 -18.65 8.96 4.29
N HIS A 31 -17.46 8.75 3.77
CA HIS A 31 -17.12 7.45 3.23
C HIS A 31 -17.00 6.40 4.35
N PRO A 32 -17.36 5.13 4.09
CA PRO A 32 -17.17 4.06 5.06
C PRO A 32 -15.71 3.93 5.46
N THR A 33 -15.51 3.66 6.75
CA THR A 33 -14.25 3.14 7.29
C THR A 33 -14.42 1.64 7.50
N PRO A 34 -13.36 0.82 7.30
CA PRO A 34 -13.41 -0.59 7.64
C PRO A 34 -13.82 -0.78 9.11
N SER A 35 -14.65 -1.78 9.40
CA SER A 35 -14.97 -2.18 10.77
C SER A 35 -13.77 -2.85 11.44
N ASP A 36 -13.83 -2.96 12.77
CA ASP A 36 -12.82 -3.68 13.55
C ASP A 36 -12.72 -5.14 13.11
N ASP A 37 -13.84 -5.78 12.76
CA ASP A 37 -13.86 -7.16 12.26
C ASP A 37 -13.10 -7.30 10.93
N ILE A 38 -13.27 -6.35 9.99
CA ILE A 38 -12.51 -6.33 8.74
C ILE A 38 -11.02 -6.12 9.03
N ILE A 39 -10.68 -5.22 9.95
CA ILE A 39 -9.30 -4.94 10.34
C ILE A 39 -8.64 -6.18 10.96
N LEU A 40 -9.31 -6.82 11.91
CA LEU A 40 -8.83 -8.04 12.59
C LEU A 40 -8.70 -9.21 11.61
N THR A 41 -9.69 -9.41 10.74
CA THR A 41 -9.64 -10.45 9.70
C THR A 41 -8.46 -10.21 8.77
N MET A 42 -8.29 -8.99 8.29
CA MET A 42 -7.15 -8.62 7.44
C MET A 42 -5.83 -8.85 8.15
N ALA A 43 -5.67 -8.35 9.38
CA ALA A 43 -4.46 -8.52 10.17
C ALA A 43 -4.12 -10.00 10.39
N SER A 44 -5.11 -10.82 10.72
CA SER A 44 -4.92 -12.26 10.86
C SER A 44 -4.51 -12.94 9.55
N GLN A 45 -5.03 -12.50 8.41
CA GLN A 45 -4.79 -13.14 7.12
C GLN A 45 -3.48 -12.74 6.45
N ILE A 46 -2.97 -11.52 6.70
CA ILE A 46 -1.70 -11.07 6.12
C ILE A 46 -0.48 -11.54 6.93
N GLN A 47 -0.66 -11.89 8.20
CA GLN A 47 0.43 -12.30 9.08
C GLN A 47 0.98 -13.69 8.74
N GLY A 48 2.27 -13.85 8.96
CA GLY A 48 2.99 -15.10 8.75
C GLY A 48 3.92 -15.04 7.54
N ALA A 49 4.44 -16.22 7.17
CA ALA A 49 5.31 -16.40 6.02
C ALA A 49 4.52 -17.04 4.87
N GLU A 50 4.55 -16.41 3.69
CA GLU A 50 3.83 -16.88 2.51
C GLU A 50 4.69 -16.73 1.26
N ASN A 51 4.48 -17.59 0.27
CA ASN A 51 5.04 -17.37 -1.06
C ASN A 51 4.22 -16.35 -1.87
N ILE A 52 4.72 -16.04 -3.07
CA ILE A 52 4.03 -15.19 -4.03
C ILE A 52 2.62 -15.68 -4.41
N ASP A 53 2.34 -16.98 -4.30
CA ASP A 53 1.02 -17.57 -4.56
C ASP A 53 0.09 -17.52 -3.33
N GLY A 54 0.54 -16.96 -2.21
CA GLY A 54 -0.21 -16.88 -0.95
C GLY A 54 -0.34 -18.21 -0.20
N LYS A 55 0.52 -19.19 -0.52
CA LYS A 55 0.62 -20.45 0.23
C LYS A 55 1.55 -20.26 1.43
N PRO A 56 1.21 -20.85 2.60
CA PRO A 56 2.07 -20.79 3.77
C PRO A 56 3.46 -21.35 3.48
N PHE A 57 4.48 -20.64 3.97
CA PHE A 57 5.86 -21.09 4.03
C PHE A 57 6.22 -21.42 5.49
N PRO A 58 6.99 -22.50 5.77
CA PRO A 58 7.45 -22.76 7.13
C PRO A 58 8.33 -21.60 7.63
N LEU A 59 7.93 -20.96 8.72
CA LEU A 59 8.60 -19.75 9.23
C LEU A 59 10.10 -19.98 9.50
N GLU A 60 10.47 -21.13 10.04
CA GLU A 60 11.87 -21.50 10.33
C GLU A 60 12.73 -21.51 9.05
N TYR A 61 12.23 -22.15 7.99
CA TYR A 61 12.89 -22.16 6.68
C TYR A 61 13.01 -20.75 6.10
N THR A 62 11.94 -19.96 6.18
CA THR A 62 11.93 -18.58 5.64
C THR A 62 12.93 -17.68 6.36
N VAL A 63 13.03 -17.81 7.67
CA VAL A 63 14.00 -17.06 8.49
C VAL A 63 15.44 -17.48 8.19
N GLU A 64 15.70 -18.77 7.96
CA GLU A 64 17.02 -19.25 7.54
C GLU A 64 17.43 -18.68 6.17
N VAL A 65 16.53 -18.67 5.19
CA VAL A 65 16.81 -18.09 3.87
C VAL A 65 17.08 -16.59 3.97
N LEU A 66 16.30 -15.85 4.79
CA LEU A 66 16.55 -14.43 5.05
C LEU A 66 17.91 -14.17 5.69
N LYS A 67 18.32 -15.00 6.65
CA LYS A 67 19.61 -14.85 7.36
C LYS A 67 20.80 -15.06 6.44
N HIS A 68 20.76 -16.12 5.64
CA HIS A 68 21.91 -16.50 4.82
C HIS A 68 21.91 -15.82 3.45
N LYS A 69 20.80 -15.20 3.04
CA LYS A 69 20.60 -14.61 1.71
C LYS A 69 20.99 -15.55 0.56
N ALA A 70 20.91 -16.85 0.79
CA ALA A 70 21.28 -17.88 -0.17
C ALA A 70 20.06 -18.16 -1.06
N VAL A 71 20.15 -17.71 -2.31
CA VAL A 71 19.10 -17.89 -3.32
C VAL A 71 19.71 -18.39 -4.62
N ASP A 72 19.00 -19.28 -5.29
CA ASP A 72 19.32 -19.78 -6.63
C ASP A 72 18.23 -19.40 -7.63
N ALA A 73 18.42 -19.79 -8.89
CA ALA A 73 17.46 -19.50 -9.97
C ALA A 73 16.07 -20.11 -9.76
N ASN A 74 15.92 -21.09 -8.86
CA ASN A 74 14.65 -21.76 -8.55
C ASN A 74 14.00 -21.23 -7.26
N THR A 75 14.66 -20.32 -6.56
CA THR A 75 14.17 -19.81 -5.28
C THR A 75 12.90 -19.01 -5.51
N GLN A 76 11.80 -19.49 -4.94
CA GLN A 76 10.51 -18.81 -5.02
C GLN A 76 10.51 -17.57 -4.13
N GLY A 77 9.84 -16.52 -4.60
CA GLY A 77 9.59 -15.32 -3.81
C GLY A 77 8.72 -15.64 -2.60
N PHE A 78 9.00 -14.96 -1.50
CA PHE A 78 8.25 -15.06 -0.25
C PHE A 78 8.21 -13.73 0.48
N LYS A 79 7.24 -13.60 1.37
CA LYS A 79 7.11 -12.48 2.31
C LYS A 79 6.82 -13.00 3.70
N ILE A 80 7.31 -12.26 4.67
CA ILE A 80 6.99 -12.38 6.07
C ILE A 80 6.36 -11.06 6.49
N VAL A 81 5.20 -11.15 7.14
CA VAL A 81 4.56 -10.02 7.79
C VAL A 81 4.31 -10.38 9.25
N ALA A 82 4.71 -9.50 10.15
CA ALA A 82 4.35 -9.58 11.56
C ALA A 82 3.75 -8.26 12.02
N LEU A 83 2.64 -8.34 12.77
CA LEU A 83 2.06 -7.22 13.51
C LEU A 83 2.24 -7.50 15.00
N ALA A 84 3.14 -6.77 15.64
CA ALA A 84 3.39 -6.91 17.07
C ALA A 84 2.29 -6.20 17.89
N PRO A 85 2.12 -6.55 19.19
CA PRO A 85 1.08 -5.98 20.05
C PRO A 85 1.13 -4.46 20.21
N ASP A 86 2.29 -3.83 20.01
CA ASP A 86 2.52 -2.39 20.07
C ASP A 86 2.23 -1.68 18.72
N ASN A 87 1.63 -2.39 17.77
CA ASN A 87 1.41 -1.98 16.39
C ASN A 87 2.70 -1.88 15.55
N GLU A 88 3.82 -2.46 15.98
CA GLU A 88 4.98 -2.60 15.08
C GLU A 88 4.62 -3.53 13.92
N LEU A 89 4.78 -3.01 12.71
CA LEU A 89 4.68 -3.72 11.45
C LEU A 89 6.08 -4.06 10.97
N ILE A 90 6.36 -5.35 10.88
CA ILE A 90 7.61 -5.88 10.36
C ILE A 90 7.30 -6.59 9.04
N ILE A 91 8.01 -6.20 7.99
CA ILE A 91 7.89 -6.79 6.66
C ILE A 91 9.28 -7.18 6.19
N ALA A 92 9.43 -8.41 5.74
CA ALA A 92 10.66 -8.89 5.12
C ALA A 92 10.34 -9.88 4.00
N GLY A 93 11.26 -10.08 3.07
CA GLY A 93 11.03 -11.09 2.03
C GLY A 93 12.10 -11.13 0.97
N TYR A 94 11.84 -11.99 -0.01
CA TYR A 94 12.59 -12.11 -1.26
C TYR A 94 11.59 -12.06 -2.43
N ASP A 95 11.91 -11.31 -3.48
CA ASP A 95 11.12 -11.27 -4.70
C ASP A 95 12.01 -11.11 -5.94
N THR A 96 11.48 -11.48 -7.09
CA THR A 96 12.16 -11.35 -8.40
C THR A 96 11.56 -10.23 -9.25
N SER A 97 10.38 -9.73 -8.89
CA SER A 97 9.70 -8.63 -9.57
C SER A 97 10.24 -7.28 -9.11
N LEU A 98 11.27 -6.78 -9.80
CA LEU A 98 11.90 -5.47 -9.52
C LEU A 98 10.90 -4.29 -9.57
N ALA A 99 9.79 -4.46 -10.28
CA ALA A 99 8.71 -3.47 -10.33
C ALA A 99 8.06 -3.20 -8.95
N LEU A 100 8.13 -4.14 -8.00
CA LEU A 100 7.62 -3.97 -6.63
C LEU A 100 8.37 -2.89 -5.85
N ILE A 101 9.65 -2.69 -6.16
CA ILE A 101 10.52 -1.67 -5.55
C ILE A 101 10.76 -0.47 -6.48
N GLY A 102 9.98 -0.37 -7.56
CA GLY A 102 10.02 0.78 -8.47
C GLY A 102 11.14 0.76 -9.49
N LEU A 103 11.90 -0.32 -9.60
CA LEU A 103 12.93 -0.48 -10.63
C LEU A 103 12.27 -1.03 -11.91
N ARG A 104 11.96 -0.16 -12.87
CA ARG A 104 11.24 -0.51 -14.11
C ARG A 104 12.02 -0.19 -15.38
N SER A 105 12.97 0.72 -15.30
CA SER A 105 13.64 1.31 -16.44
C SER A 105 15.06 1.74 -16.12
N GLU A 106 15.87 1.96 -17.16
CA GLU A 106 17.26 2.42 -17.03
C GLU A 106 17.42 3.68 -16.14
N PRO A 107 16.55 4.71 -16.23
CA PRO A 107 16.56 5.82 -15.27
C PRO A 107 16.45 5.41 -13.80
N ASP A 108 15.65 4.39 -13.48
CA ASP A 108 15.48 3.91 -12.10
C ASP A 108 16.76 3.24 -11.61
N PHE A 109 17.40 2.42 -12.45
CA PHE A 109 18.67 1.76 -12.11
C PHE A 109 19.80 2.79 -11.94
N ASN A 110 19.90 3.74 -12.87
CA ASN A 110 20.90 4.81 -12.84
C ASN A 110 20.72 5.70 -11.61
N HIS A 111 19.48 5.96 -11.19
CA HIS A 111 19.19 6.75 -10.01
C HIS A 111 19.85 6.20 -8.73
N TYR A 112 19.82 4.88 -8.55
CA TYR A 112 20.45 4.20 -7.41
C TYR A 112 21.88 3.72 -7.69
N ALA A 113 22.47 4.13 -8.83
CA ALA A 113 23.78 3.68 -9.30
C ALA A 113 23.91 2.14 -9.34
N ILE A 114 22.82 1.43 -9.67
CA ILE A 114 22.79 -0.02 -9.72
C ILE A 114 23.61 -0.50 -10.93
N PRO A 115 24.69 -1.28 -10.73
CA PRO A 115 25.46 -1.82 -11.84
C PRO A 115 24.75 -3.02 -12.48
N ASN A 116 25.04 -3.29 -13.75
CA ASN A 116 24.68 -4.53 -14.47
C ASN A 116 23.21 -5.00 -14.27
N PRO A 117 22.20 -4.17 -14.53
CA PRO A 117 20.80 -4.47 -14.23
C PRO A 117 20.30 -5.79 -14.85
N ASP A 118 20.81 -6.16 -16.04
CA ASP A 118 20.45 -7.42 -16.73
C ASP A 118 20.90 -8.70 -16.00
N ASN A 119 21.80 -8.56 -15.02
CA ASN A 119 22.34 -9.67 -14.25
C ASN A 119 21.69 -9.84 -12.86
N ILE A 120 20.66 -9.05 -12.54
CA ILE A 120 19.92 -9.17 -11.28
C ILE A 120 19.07 -10.45 -11.31
N GLN A 121 19.16 -11.24 -10.25
CA GLN A 121 18.35 -12.45 -10.03
C GLN A 121 17.07 -12.14 -9.24
N GLY A 122 17.18 -11.26 -8.24
CA GLY A 122 16.08 -10.87 -7.38
C GLY A 122 16.57 -9.93 -6.28
N PHE A 123 15.77 -9.74 -5.25
CA PHE A 123 16.12 -8.87 -4.14
C PHE A 123 15.50 -9.32 -2.82
N PHE A 124 16.27 -9.14 -1.76
CA PHE A 124 15.75 -9.16 -0.40
C PHE A 124 15.28 -7.77 0.01
N TYR A 125 14.26 -7.70 0.85
CA TYR A 125 13.80 -6.44 1.40
C TYR A 125 13.43 -6.57 2.88
N THR A 126 13.57 -5.47 3.62
CA THR A 126 13.09 -5.35 5.01
C THR A 126 12.55 -3.95 5.30
N TYR A 127 11.53 -3.88 6.14
CA TYR A 127 10.91 -2.65 6.59
C TYR A 127 10.28 -2.80 7.97
N HIS A 128 10.47 -1.78 8.80
CA HIS A 128 9.82 -1.64 10.10
C HIS A 128 9.06 -0.31 10.14
N GLY A 129 7.83 -0.37 10.63
CA GLY A 129 6.98 0.80 10.84
C GLY A 129 6.02 0.60 11.99
N THR A 130 5.35 1.65 12.42
CA THR A 130 4.20 1.54 13.33
C THR A 130 2.92 1.66 12.51
N LEU A 131 2.04 0.65 12.55
CA LEU A 131 0.72 0.72 11.93
C LEU A 131 -0.06 1.93 12.50
N LYS A 132 -0.60 2.78 11.61
CA LYS A 132 -1.34 4.00 11.97
C LYS A 132 -2.81 3.94 11.62
N SER A 133 -3.15 3.48 10.41
CA SER A 133 -4.55 3.36 10.01
C SER A 133 -4.71 2.40 8.84
N ILE A 134 -5.93 1.88 8.69
CA ILE A 134 -6.35 1.08 7.55
C ILE A 134 -7.58 1.74 6.94
N ARG A 135 -7.63 1.84 5.62
CA ARG A 135 -8.75 2.48 4.90
C ARG A 135 -9.11 1.67 3.67
N TYR A 136 -10.34 1.79 3.20
CA TYR A 136 -10.70 1.30 1.87
C TYR A 136 -9.91 2.05 0.80
N ALA A 137 -9.41 1.33 -0.20
CA ALA A 137 -8.67 1.90 -1.33
C ALA A 137 -9.55 2.79 -2.21
N VAL A 138 -10.82 2.39 -2.41
CA VAL A 138 -11.80 3.11 -3.23
C VAL A 138 -13.08 3.34 -2.41
N PRO A 139 -13.03 4.20 -1.38
CA PRO A 139 -14.04 4.25 -0.34
C PRO A 139 -15.42 4.75 -0.81
N HIS A 140 -15.50 5.39 -1.98
CA HIS A 140 -16.77 5.79 -2.62
C HIS A 140 -17.50 4.64 -3.33
N MET A 141 -16.81 3.52 -3.61
CA MET A 141 -17.40 2.31 -4.19
C MET A 141 -17.85 1.30 -3.11
N ILE A 142 -17.65 1.65 -1.85
CA ILE A 142 -17.89 0.75 -0.71
C ILE A 142 -19.31 0.93 -0.20
N LYS A 143 -20.01 -0.19 0.02
CA LYS A 143 -21.38 -0.20 0.51
C LYS A 143 -21.45 0.19 1.98
N ASP A 144 -20.64 -0.44 2.84
CA ASP A 144 -20.67 -0.26 4.30
C ASP A 144 -19.31 -0.63 4.93
N SER A 145 -19.20 -0.54 6.26
CA SER A 145 -17.97 -0.79 7.01
C SER A 145 -17.47 -2.24 6.92
N ASP A 146 -18.36 -3.20 6.64
CA ASP A 146 -18.09 -4.64 6.66
C ASP A 146 -17.86 -5.22 5.24
N THR A 147 -17.79 -4.35 4.24
CA THR A 147 -17.56 -4.74 2.85
C THR A 147 -16.13 -5.27 2.68
N LYS A 148 -15.96 -6.56 2.42
CA LYS A 148 -14.64 -7.12 2.05
C LYS A 148 -14.20 -6.57 0.67
N SER A 149 -13.21 -5.69 0.66
CA SER A 149 -12.68 -5.04 -0.55
C SER A 149 -11.25 -4.57 -0.31
N ASP A 150 -10.59 -4.06 -1.34
CA ASP A 150 -9.21 -3.62 -1.26
C ASP A 150 -9.02 -2.51 -0.21
N LEU A 151 -7.96 -2.65 0.57
CA LEU A 151 -7.58 -1.76 1.65
C LEU A 151 -6.22 -1.13 1.37
N VAL A 152 -5.95 -0.06 2.10
CA VAL A 152 -4.66 0.63 2.15
C VAL A 152 -4.24 0.65 3.61
N LEU A 153 -3.07 0.08 3.87
CA LEU A 153 -2.44 0.05 5.17
C LEU A 153 -1.46 1.22 5.23
N TYR A 154 -1.64 2.10 6.22
CA TYR A 154 -0.75 3.22 6.49
C TYR A 154 0.07 2.94 7.72
N SER A 155 1.38 3.07 7.60
CA SER A 155 2.34 2.96 8.69
C SER A 155 3.20 4.22 8.78
N GLN A 156 3.69 4.50 9.98
CA GLN A 156 4.74 5.47 10.22
C GLN A 156 6.07 4.73 10.14
N PRO A 157 6.96 5.05 9.19
CA PRO A 157 8.26 4.41 9.11
C PRO A 157 9.08 4.56 10.38
N LEU A 158 9.65 3.44 10.85
CA LEU A 158 10.69 3.37 11.88
C LEU A 158 12.07 3.18 11.24
N THR A 159 12.11 2.50 10.09
CA THR A 159 13.31 2.35 9.25
C THR A 159 13.03 2.81 7.82
N ASP A 160 14.10 3.03 7.05
CA ASP A 160 14.02 3.03 5.60
C ASP A 160 13.52 1.66 5.08
N PHE A 161 12.98 1.61 3.87
CA PHE A 161 12.70 0.35 3.17
C PHE A 161 14.02 -0.15 2.56
N ASN A 162 14.65 -1.11 3.23
CA ASN A 162 15.97 -1.61 2.84
C ASN A 162 15.82 -2.65 1.75
N VAL A 163 16.69 -2.58 0.74
CA VAL A 163 16.72 -3.52 -0.39
C VAL A 163 18.15 -4.05 -0.55
N THR A 164 18.29 -5.34 -0.81
CA THR A 164 19.55 -5.94 -1.25
C THR A 164 19.29 -6.70 -2.54
N LEU A 165 19.78 -6.18 -3.66
CA LEU A 165 19.77 -6.90 -4.93
C LEU A 165 20.75 -8.07 -4.84
N ILE A 166 20.35 -9.21 -5.41
CA ILE A 166 21.18 -10.39 -5.58
C ILE A 166 21.41 -10.59 -7.08
N TYR A 167 22.66 -10.68 -7.50
CA TYR A 167 23.03 -10.94 -8.89
C TYR A 167 23.19 -12.45 -9.12
N LYS A 168 23.13 -12.88 -10.39
CA LYS A 168 23.27 -14.30 -10.77
C LYS A 168 24.65 -14.91 -10.41
N ASP A 169 25.66 -14.07 -10.21
CA ASP A 169 26.99 -14.48 -9.74
C ASP A 169 27.10 -14.56 -8.20
N GLY A 170 26.01 -14.28 -7.48
CA GLY A 170 25.94 -14.25 -6.02
C GLY A 170 26.42 -12.95 -5.38
N SER A 171 26.92 -11.99 -6.17
CA SER A 171 27.25 -10.66 -5.65
C SER A 171 25.98 -9.92 -5.19
N GLN A 172 26.15 -8.95 -4.29
CA GLN A 172 25.05 -8.24 -3.65
C GLN A 172 25.22 -6.73 -3.80
N TYR A 173 24.11 -6.01 -4.02
CA TYR A 173 24.08 -4.55 -4.05
C TYR A 173 22.99 -4.00 -3.13
N PRO A 174 23.36 -3.44 -1.97
CA PRO A 174 22.40 -2.84 -1.06
C PRO A 174 22.04 -1.41 -1.47
N PHE A 175 20.76 -1.06 -1.37
CA PHE A 175 20.30 0.32 -1.42
C PHE A 175 19.04 0.47 -0.56
N LYS A 176 18.50 1.68 -0.47
CA LYS A 176 17.31 1.95 0.35
C LYS A 176 16.38 2.94 -0.32
N LEU A 177 15.08 2.72 -0.17
CA LEU A 177 14.07 3.73 -0.46
C LEU A 177 13.92 4.57 0.80
N HIS A 178 14.20 5.86 0.72
CA HIS A 178 14.20 6.69 1.92
C HIS A 178 12.79 6.80 2.48
N SER A 179 12.59 6.35 3.71
CA SER A 179 11.28 6.38 4.31
C SER A 179 11.03 7.71 5.01
N SER A 180 10.16 8.51 4.41
CA SER A 180 9.79 9.82 4.95
C SER A 180 8.29 9.87 5.20
N PRO A 181 7.84 10.31 6.39
CA PRO A 181 6.42 10.52 6.61
C PRO A 181 5.94 11.61 5.65
N VAL A 182 4.95 11.29 4.82
CA VAL A 182 4.35 12.31 3.95
C VAL A 182 3.55 13.27 4.82
N SER A 183 4.13 14.45 5.07
CA SER A 183 3.40 15.55 5.69
C SER A 183 2.29 15.97 4.70
N ARG A 184 1.03 15.86 5.12
CA ARG A 184 -0.05 16.57 4.44
C ARG A 184 0.20 18.07 4.64
N GLY A 185 0.61 18.77 3.59
CA GLY A 185 0.64 20.21 3.62
C GLY A 185 -0.75 20.77 3.95
N ILE A 186 -0.80 21.97 4.53
CA ILE A 186 -2.03 22.67 4.97
C ILE A 186 -3.07 22.81 3.83
N ILE A 187 -2.65 22.65 2.57
CA ILE A 187 -3.47 22.79 1.35
C ILE A 187 -3.68 21.44 0.61
N GLY A 188 -3.46 20.31 1.28
CA GLY A 188 -3.81 18.98 0.74
C GLY A 188 -2.92 18.46 -0.39
N ARG A 189 -1.84 19.15 -0.78
CA ARG A 189 -0.85 18.61 -1.72
C ARG A 189 0.07 17.62 -1.00
N TYR A 190 0.01 16.36 -1.41
CA TYR A 190 1.03 15.37 -1.09
C TYR A 190 2.34 15.81 -1.74
N LYS A 191 3.40 15.97 -0.95
CA LYS A 191 4.75 16.07 -1.51
C LYS A 191 5.20 14.64 -1.80
N ASN A 192 4.98 14.19 -3.04
CA ASN A 192 5.65 13.00 -3.54
C ASN A 192 7.11 13.38 -3.75
N TYR A 193 7.98 12.89 -2.88
CA TYR A 193 9.41 12.93 -3.14
C TYR A 193 9.71 11.71 -4.01
N SER A 194 10.28 11.95 -5.20
CA SER A 194 10.93 10.88 -5.94
C SER A 194 11.88 10.18 -4.96
N ASN A 195 11.89 8.84 -4.99
CA ASN A 195 12.80 8.01 -4.19
C ASN A 195 12.45 7.90 -2.70
N SER A 196 11.17 8.11 -2.36
CA SER A 196 10.68 7.92 -0.99
C SER A 196 9.67 6.80 -0.87
N PHE A 197 9.72 6.11 0.26
CA PHE A 197 8.65 5.22 0.69
C PHE A 197 7.89 5.88 1.84
N ASP A 198 6.58 6.09 1.69
CA ASP A 198 5.77 6.83 2.65
C ASP A 198 5.12 5.96 3.73
N GLY A 199 5.48 4.68 3.81
CA GLY A 199 4.89 3.74 4.76
C GLY A 199 3.53 3.21 4.32
N VAL A 200 3.17 3.32 3.05
CA VAL A 200 1.86 2.88 2.53
C VAL A 200 1.98 1.54 1.80
N PHE A 201 1.12 0.60 2.19
CA PHE A 201 1.01 -0.72 1.55
C PHE A 201 -0.39 -0.91 0.99
N SER A 202 -0.48 -1.59 -0.15
CA SER A 202 -1.76 -2.06 -0.68
C SER A 202 -2.12 -3.40 -0.05
N VAL A 203 -3.38 -3.58 0.29
CA VAL A 203 -3.90 -4.86 0.76
C VAL A 203 -5.05 -5.25 -0.17
N ILE A 204 -4.85 -6.29 -0.96
CA ILE A 204 -5.80 -6.71 -1.99
C ILE A 204 -6.67 -7.83 -1.45
N TYR A 205 -7.97 -7.73 -1.65
CA TYR A 205 -8.92 -8.78 -1.31
C TYR A 205 -9.16 -9.71 -2.50
N ASN A 206 -8.70 -10.95 -2.39
CA ASN A 206 -8.98 -11.98 -3.39
C ASN A 206 -10.34 -12.61 -3.12
N TYR A 207 -11.35 -12.22 -3.89
CA TYR A 207 -12.72 -12.74 -3.79
C TYR A 207 -12.84 -14.26 -3.99
N ARG A 208 -11.93 -14.89 -4.74
CA ARG A 208 -11.96 -16.35 -4.97
C ARG A 208 -11.40 -17.13 -3.78
N ALA A 209 -10.39 -16.58 -3.14
CA ALA A 209 -9.73 -17.20 -1.98
C ALA A 209 -10.29 -16.70 -0.64
N GLU A 210 -11.21 -15.73 -0.67
CA GLU A 210 -11.73 -14.99 0.48
C GLU A 210 -10.63 -14.50 1.44
N LYS A 211 -9.54 -13.97 0.85
CA LYS A 211 -8.31 -13.66 1.58
C LYS A 211 -7.75 -12.29 1.24
N PHE A 212 -7.33 -11.56 2.27
CA PHE A 212 -6.50 -10.37 2.17
C PHE A 212 -5.02 -10.73 2.02
N SER A 213 -4.35 -10.03 1.10
CA SER A 213 -2.92 -10.18 0.86
C SER A 213 -2.24 -8.81 0.82
N LEU A 214 -1.14 -8.65 1.55
CA LEU A 214 -0.32 -7.45 1.52
C LEU A 214 0.55 -7.42 0.25
N TYR A 215 0.59 -6.29 -0.45
CA TYR A 215 1.36 -6.07 -1.67
C TYR A 215 2.17 -4.78 -1.61
N GLY A 216 3.48 -4.95 -1.83
CA GLY A 216 4.50 -3.94 -2.14
C GLY A 216 4.61 -2.77 -1.17
N PRO A 217 5.75 -2.07 -1.12
CA PRO A 217 5.66 -0.63 -0.91
C PRO A 217 4.83 -0.04 -2.07
N ARG A 218 3.79 0.74 -1.77
CA ARG A 218 2.98 1.40 -2.79
C ARG A 218 3.76 2.59 -3.34
N ASN A 219 4.44 2.41 -4.47
CA ASN A 219 5.04 3.53 -5.19
C ASN A 219 3.91 4.40 -5.77
N ASN A 220 3.86 5.67 -5.34
CA ASN A 220 2.95 6.68 -5.90
C ASN A 220 3.44 7.22 -7.24
#